data_AF-A0A367ME86-F1
#
_entry.id   AF-A0A367ME86-F1
#
_cell.length_a   1.000
_cell.length_b   1.000
_cell.length_c   1.000
_cell.angle_alpha   90.00
_cell.angle_beta   90.00
_cell.angle_gamma   90.00
#
_symmetry.space_group_name_H-M   'P 1'
#
loop_
_entity.id
_entity.type
_entity.pdbx_description
1 polymer ?
#
loop_
_entity_poly.entity_id
_entity_poly.type
_entity_poly.pdbx_seq_one_letter_code
_entity_poly.pdbx_strand_id
1 'polypeptide(L)'
;MSLEIFWFLPTHGDGHYLGTTQGARAVDHGYLQQIAQAADRLGFGGVLIPTGRSCEDSWLVAASLIPVTQRLKFLVALRPGIISPTVAARQAAT
;
A
#
# COMPACT_ATOMS: atom_id res chain seq x y z
N MET A 1 7.60 4.02 26.20
CA MET A 1 7.83 3.57 24.82
C MET A 1 6.46 3.40 24.17
N SER A 2 6.15 4.14 23.12
CA SER A 2 4.87 4.03 22.39
C SER A 2 4.98 3.02 21.25
N LEU A 3 3.90 2.31 20.95
CA LEU A 3 3.81 1.41 19.81
C LEU A 3 3.48 2.20 18.55
N GLU A 4 4.15 1.88 17.45
CA GLU A 4 3.81 2.36 16.11
C GLU A 4 2.92 1.33 15.41
N ILE A 5 1.66 1.68 15.17
CA ILE A 5 0.69 0.78 14.55
C ILE A 5 0.64 1.05 13.06
N PHE A 6 0.76 -0.02 12.26
CA PHE A 6 0.71 0.02 10.81
C PHE A 6 -0.50 -0.76 10.30
N TRP A 7 -1.03 -0.35 9.16
CA TRP A 7 -2.07 -1.06 8.44
C TRP A 7 -1.53 -1.69 7.15
N PHE A 8 -2.36 -2.43 6.41
CA PHE A 8 -2.01 -3.11 5.17
C PHE A 8 -2.94 -2.65 4.03
N LEU A 9 -2.37 -2.31 2.87
CA LEU A 9 -3.17 -2.00 1.69
C LEU A 9 -3.39 -3.27 0.84
N PRO A 10 -4.63 -3.69 0.60
CA PRO A 10 -4.95 -4.97 0.00
C PRO A 10 -4.85 -4.94 -1.54
N THR A 11 -3.68 -4.61 -2.11
CA THR A 11 -3.50 -4.46 -3.57
C THR A 11 -3.57 -5.78 -4.37
N HIS A 12 -3.83 -6.90 -3.71
CA HIS A 12 -4.05 -8.24 -4.29
C HIS A 12 -5.53 -8.67 -4.26
N GLY A 13 -6.40 -7.91 -3.60
CA GLY A 13 -7.78 -8.29 -3.36
C GLY A 13 -8.14 -8.19 -1.88
N ASP A 14 -9.41 -7.91 -1.61
CA ASP A 14 -9.94 -7.80 -0.26
C ASP A 14 -11.31 -8.49 -0.18
N GLY A 15 -11.78 -8.80 1.02
CA GLY A 15 -13.05 -9.48 1.21
C GLY A 15 -13.29 -9.97 2.62
N HIS A 16 -14.50 -10.47 2.86
CA HIS A 16 -14.92 -10.98 4.18
C HIS A 16 -14.53 -12.44 4.41
N TYR A 17 -14.29 -13.20 3.35
CA TYR A 17 -14.05 -14.64 3.40
C TYR A 17 -12.77 -15.00 2.64
N LEU A 18 -11.98 -15.92 3.20
CA LEU A 18 -10.72 -16.37 2.61
C LEU A 18 -10.97 -17.47 1.55
N GLY A 19 -10.16 -17.48 0.49
CA GLY A 19 -10.14 -18.56 -0.50
C GLY A 19 -11.40 -18.68 -1.36
N THR A 20 -12.24 -17.64 -1.40
CA THR A 20 -13.49 -17.62 -2.17
C THR A 20 -13.73 -16.24 -2.79
N THR A 21 -14.53 -16.20 -3.86
CA THR A 21 -15.02 -14.94 -4.44
C THR A 21 -16.30 -14.45 -3.77
N GLN A 22 -16.96 -15.27 -2.95
CA GLN A 22 -18.11 -14.85 -2.17
C GLN A 22 -17.69 -13.73 -1.20
N GLY A 23 -18.38 -12.59 -1.27
CA GLY A 23 -18.06 -11.44 -0.41
C GLY A 23 -16.70 -10.79 -0.70
N ALA A 24 -16.07 -11.12 -1.84
CA ALA A 24 -14.89 -10.42 -2.33
C ALA A 24 -15.25 -8.99 -2.75
N ARG A 25 -14.29 -8.09 -2.56
CA ARG A 25 -14.40 -6.68 -2.91
C ARG A 25 -13.38 -6.38 -4.00
N ALA A 26 -13.86 -5.79 -5.09
CA ALA A 26 -12.98 -5.26 -6.12
C ALA A 26 -12.09 -4.18 -5.52
N VAL A 27 -10.79 -4.27 -5.80
CA VAL A 27 -9.80 -3.30 -5.32
C VAL A 27 -9.49 -2.35 -6.45
N ASP A 28 -10.02 -1.14 -6.35
CA ASP A 28 -9.71 -0.03 -7.25
C ASP A 28 -9.00 1.10 -6.48
N HIS A 29 -8.60 2.14 -7.20
CA HIS A 29 -7.91 3.27 -6.59
C HIS A 29 -8.77 4.00 -5.55
N GLY A 30 -10.08 4.13 -5.79
CA GLY A 30 -11.00 4.78 -4.85
C GLY A 30 -11.10 4.01 -3.52
N TYR A 31 -11.11 2.68 -3.58
CA TYR A 31 -11.11 1.83 -2.40
C TYR A 31 -9.79 1.90 -1.62
N LEU A 32 -8.65 1.89 -2.32
CA LEU A 32 -7.33 2.07 -1.69
C LEU A 32 -7.23 3.45 -1.02
N GLN A 33 -7.78 4.50 -1.64
CA GLN A 33 -7.85 5.84 -1.05
C GLN A 33 -8.68 5.84 0.24
N GLN A 34 -9.82 5.14 0.29
CA GLN A 34 -10.62 5.06 1.51
C GLN A 34 -9.82 4.47 2.68
N ILE A 35 -9.11 3.36 2.44
CA ILE A 35 -8.29 2.71 3.47
C ILE A 35 -7.14 3.62 3.91
N ALA A 36 -6.42 4.22 2.96
CA ALA A 36 -5.30 5.11 3.25
C ALA A 36 -5.73 6.34 4.06
N GLN A 37 -6.83 6.99 3.67
CA GLN A 37 -7.38 8.13 4.39
C GLN A 37 -7.91 7.76 5.78
N ALA A 38 -8.50 6.57 5.93
CA ALA A 38 -8.91 6.07 7.23
C ALA A 38 -7.70 5.86 8.15
N ALA A 39 -6.65 5.19 7.67
CA ALA A 39 -5.42 4.96 8.43
C ALA A 39 -4.74 6.29 8.82
N ASP A 40 -4.64 7.23 7.88
CA ASP A 40 -4.06 8.56 8.10
C ASP A 40 -4.81 9.34 9.20
N ARG A 41 -6.15 9.37 9.14
CA ARG A 41 -6.99 10.08 10.12
C ARG A 41 -7.01 9.43 11.49
N LEU A 42 -6.92 8.10 11.55
CA LEU A 42 -6.91 7.33 12.80
C LEU A 42 -5.54 7.35 13.51
N GLY A 43 -4.51 7.96 12.89
CA GLY A 43 -3.19 8.10 13.49
C GLY A 43 -2.31 6.87 13.37
N PHE A 44 -2.53 6.02 12.35
CA PHE A 44 -1.57 4.97 12.02
C PHE A 44 -0.24 5.58 11.57
N GLY A 45 0.86 4.94 11.96
CA GLY A 45 2.21 5.37 11.58
C GLY A 45 2.49 5.19 10.08
N GLY A 46 1.80 4.23 9.45
CA GLY A 46 1.90 4.00 8.01
C GLY A 46 1.11 2.78 7.53
N VAL A 47 1.28 2.49 6.24
CA VAL A 47 0.71 1.31 5.56
C VAL A 47 1.81 0.52 4.87
N LEU A 48 1.76 -0.80 4.99
CA LEU A 48 2.51 -1.72 4.13
C LEU A 48 1.76 -1.90 2.81
N ILE A 49 2.47 -1.73 1.69
CA ILE A 49 1.97 -2.00 0.36
C ILE A 49 2.70 -3.25 -0.17
N PRO A 50 1.99 -4.36 -0.41
CA PRO A 50 2.63 -5.60 -0.82
C PRO A 50 3.15 -5.52 -2.26
N THR A 51 4.02 -6.46 -2.61
CA THR A 51 4.50 -6.64 -3.97
C THR A 51 4.37 -8.10 -4.39
N GLY A 52 4.08 -8.36 -5.66
CA GLY A 52 3.75 -9.69 -6.15
C GLY A 52 3.26 -9.64 -7.60
N ARG A 53 3.24 -10.78 -8.30
CA ARG A 53 2.60 -10.83 -9.63
C ARG A 53 1.09 -10.63 -9.58
N SER A 54 0.50 -10.88 -8.42
CA SER A 54 -0.93 -10.73 -8.13
C SER A 54 -1.28 -9.40 -7.48
N CYS A 55 -0.31 -8.49 -7.31
CA CYS A 55 -0.50 -7.18 -6.69
C CYS A 55 -0.31 -6.10 -7.76
N GLU A 56 -1.04 -4.99 -7.62
CA GLU A 56 -0.69 -3.74 -8.30
C GLU A 56 0.70 -3.24 -7.88
N ASP A 57 1.35 -2.45 -8.74
CA ASP A 57 2.70 -1.93 -8.46
C ASP A 57 2.71 -1.02 -7.21
N SER A 58 3.54 -1.39 -6.25
CA SER A 58 3.55 -0.74 -4.94
C SER A 58 4.05 0.70 -4.96
N TRP A 59 4.95 1.04 -5.89
CA TRP A 59 5.48 2.41 -6.03
C TRP A 59 4.42 3.34 -6.60
N LEU A 60 3.71 2.89 -7.64
CA LEU A 60 2.62 3.67 -8.24
C LEU A 60 1.44 3.85 -7.27
N VAL A 61 1.05 2.79 -6.54
CA VAL A 61 0.01 2.90 -5.51
C VAL A 61 0.42 3.93 -4.45
N ALA A 62 1.64 3.85 -3.90
CA ALA A 62 2.13 4.81 -2.91
C ALA A 62 2.09 6.25 -3.44
N ALA A 63 2.66 6.48 -4.63
CA ALA A 63 2.72 7.81 -5.24
C ALA A 63 1.32 8.40 -5.48
N SER A 64 0.36 7.58 -5.92
CA SER A 64 -1.02 8.01 -6.16
C SER A 64 -1.77 8.45 -4.88
N LEU A 65 -1.33 7.98 -3.72
CA LEU A 65 -1.97 8.26 -2.43
C LEU A 65 -1.37 9.47 -1.69
N ILE A 66 -0.23 9.99 -2.16
CA ILE A 66 0.40 11.21 -1.62
C ILE A 66 -0.55 12.41 -1.57
N PRO A 67 -1.25 12.81 -2.67
CA PRO A 67 -2.09 14.02 -2.63
C PRO A 67 -3.35 13.89 -1.76
N VAL A 68 -3.67 12.68 -1.29
CA VAL A 68 -4.92 12.38 -0.58
C VAL A 68 -4.69 11.97 0.88
N THR A 69 -3.45 12.00 1.36
CA THR A 69 -3.04 11.73 2.75
C THR A 69 -2.12 12.83 3.26
N GLN A 70 -1.98 12.99 4.58
CA GLN A 70 -1.18 14.09 5.16
C GLN A 70 0.01 13.63 6.01
N ARG A 71 -0.11 12.52 6.74
CA ARG A 71 0.89 12.08 7.73
C ARG A 71 1.31 10.62 7.57
N LEU A 72 0.48 9.83 6.90
CA LEU A 72 0.67 8.41 6.69
C LEU A 72 1.96 8.11 5.91
N LYS A 73 2.81 7.22 6.44
CA LYS A 73 3.99 6.73 5.73
C LYS A 73 3.65 5.53 4.87
N PHE A 74 4.32 5.42 3.72
CA PHE A 74 4.16 4.27 2.82
C PHE A 74 5.38 3.36 2.93
N LEU A 75 5.20 2.16 3.48
CA LEU A 75 6.21 1.12 3.51
C LEU A 75 6.10 0.30 2.21
N VAL A 76 6.95 0.64 1.24
CA VAL A 76 6.99 0.02 -0.09
C VAL A 76 8.09 -1.05 -0.15
N ALA A 77 7.77 -2.22 -0.71
CA ALA A 77 8.72 -3.32 -0.82
C ALA A 77 9.70 -3.14 -2.00
N LEU A 78 10.98 -3.35 -1.75
CA LEU A 78 12.03 -3.35 -2.77
C LEU A 78 12.33 -4.80 -3.20
N ARG A 79 12.42 -5.07 -4.52
CA ARG A 79 12.71 -6.40 -5.09
C ARG A 79 14.06 -6.41 -5.82
N PRO A 80 15.17 -6.75 -5.14
CA PRO A 80 16.51 -6.60 -5.71
C PRO A 80 16.75 -7.34 -7.03
N GLY A 81 16.09 -8.48 -7.24
CA GLY A 81 16.26 -9.29 -8.45
C GLY A 81 15.47 -8.82 -9.68
N ILE A 82 14.67 -7.74 -9.57
CA ILE A 82 13.75 -7.30 -10.64
C ILE A 82 14.06 -5.87 -11.11
N ILE A 83 14.68 -5.05 -10.26
CA ILE A 83 14.97 -3.65 -10.57
C ILE A 83 16.44 -3.33 -10.34
N SER A 84 17.02 -2.53 -11.23
CA SER A 84 18.38 -2.00 -11.03
C SER A 84 18.45 -1.19 -9.73
N PRO A 85 19.47 -1.40 -8.88
CA PRO A 85 19.60 -0.68 -7.61
C PRO A 85 19.66 0.84 -7.82
N THR A 86 20.26 1.32 -8.91
CA THR A 86 20.32 2.75 -9.25
C THR A 86 18.94 3.31 -9.62
N VAL A 87 18.09 2.50 -10.29
CA VAL A 87 16.72 2.91 -10.60
C VAL A 87 15.88 2.94 -9.33
N ALA A 88 15.97 1.90 -8.49
CA ALA A 88 15.26 1.84 -7.22
C ALA A 88 15.64 3.00 -6.28
N ALA A 89 16.94 3.34 -6.20
CA ALA A 89 17.40 4.48 -5.42
C ALA A 89 16.84 5.81 -5.94
N ARG A 90 16.77 5.99 -7.27
CA ARG A 90 16.19 7.20 -7.88
C ARG A 90 14.68 7.30 -7.63
N GLN A 91 13.96 6.19 -7.75
CA GLN A 91 12.52 6.15 -7.45
C GLN A 91 12.25 6.43 -5.96
N ALA A 92 13.06 5.91 -5.05
CA ALA A 92 12.95 6.16 -3.62
C ALA A 92 13.19 7.62 -3.22
N ALA A 93 14.00 8.35 -4.00
CA ALA A 93 14.31 9.75 -3.75
C ALA A 93 13.31 10.74 -4.41
N THR A 94 12.40 10.25 -5.25
CA THR A 94 11.38 11.06 -5.95
C THR A 94 10.14 11.18 -5.08
#